data_AF-T0DE33-F1
#
_entry.id   AF-T0DE33-F1
#
_cell.length_a   1.000
_cell.length_b   1.000
_cell.length_c   1.000
_cell.angle_alpha   90.00
_cell.angle_beta   90.00
_cell.angle_gamma   90.00
#
_symmetry.space_group_name_H-M   'P 1'
#
loop_
_entity.id
_entity.type
_entity.pdbx_description
1 polymer ?
#
loop_
_entity_poly.entity_id
_entity_poly.type
_entity_poly.pdbx_seq_one_letter_code
_entity_poly.pdbx_strand_id
1 'polypeptide(L)'
;MKYILSLLITANLFAITPQDLYGCFETIEHNQQSVPHGPDYERNLSTYEDYSFSRTYKNVETNLVEPINVFNFFTGVRDDVYYSYSPIILFQNLGEYKWDENTLSYEVDEDIYMYRSQKEMYEKVDHRLKLLVEKVGLYFEGSVELKSYARRINRSFTFKLKKVSCPTSY
;
A
#
# COMPACT_ATOMS: atom_id res chain seq x y z
N MET A 1 24.54 -19.52 -46.32
CA MET A 1 25.18 -18.59 -45.36
C MET A 1 24.44 -17.28 -45.46
N LYS A 2 23.92 -16.65 -44.41
CA LYS A 2 23.94 -16.88 -42.98
C LYS A 2 22.65 -16.23 -42.46
N TYR A 3 21.99 -16.96 -41.57
CA TYR A 3 21.02 -16.49 -40.61
C TYR A 3 21.27 -15.02 -40.20
N ILE A 4 20.39 -14.12 -40.60
CA ILE A 4 20.11 -12.91 -39.81
C ILE A 4 18.70 -13.12 -39.29
N LEU A 5 18.65 -14.04 -38.32
CA LEU A 5 17.56 -14.20 -37.38
C LEU A 5 17.57 -12.92 -36.55
N SER A 6 16.86 -11.89 -37.01
CA SER A 6 16.57 -10.68 -36.24
C SER A 6 15.56 -11.07 -35.15
N LEU A 7 16.03 -11.86 -34.19
CA LEU A 7 15.35 -12.06 -32.92
C LEU A 7 15.52 -10.74 -32.17
N LEU A 8 14.62 -9.79 -32.43
CA LEU A 8 14.32 -8.71 -31.51
C LEU A 8 13.87 -9.38 -30.22
N ILE A 9 14.83 -9.67 -29.34
CA ILE A 9 14.55 -9.98 -27.95
C ILE A 9 13.96 -8.70 -27.39
N THR A 10 12.64 -8.58 -27.47
CA THR A 10 11.86 -7.71 -26.62
C THR A 10 12.16 -8.18 -25.21
N ALA A 11 13.16 -7.55 -24.57
CA ALA A 11 13.26 -7.58 -23.14
C ALA A 11 11.93 -7.00 -22.65
N ASN A 12 11.01 -7.85 -22.23
CA ASN A 12 9.91 -7.44 -21.38
C ASN A 12 10.58 -6.92 -20.11
N LEU A 13 10.90 -5.64 -20.11
CA LEU A 13 11.12 -4.88 -18.90
C LEU A 13 9.74 -4.91 -18.24
N PHE A 14 9.54 -5.91 -17.38
CA PHE A 14 8.31 -6.06 -16.63
C PHE A 14 8.23 -4.86 -15.70
N ALA A 15 7.47 -3.85 -16.13
CA ALA A 15 7.12 -2.71 -15.32
C ALA A 15 6.56 -3.20 -13.99
N ILE A 16 6.92 -2.53 -12.89
CA ILE A 16 6.29 -2.80 -11.60
C ILE A 16 4.81 -2.45 -11.71
N THR A 17 3.95 -3.39 -11.34
CA THR A 17 2.49 -3.24 -11.38
C THR A 17 1.92 -3.21 -9.96
N PRO A 18 0.68 -2.73 -9.77
CA PRO A 18 0.00 -2.85 -8.48
C PRO A 18 -0.04 -4.29 -7.95
N GLN A 19 -0.07 -5.29 -8.84
CA GLN A 19 -0.07 -6.70 -8.48
C GLN A 19 1.22 -7.13 -7.79
N ASP A 20 2.36 -6.54 -8.12
CA ASP A 20 3.64 -6.82 -7.46
C ASP A 20 3.64 -6.41 -5.98
N LEU A 21 2.73 -5.50 -5.60
CA LEU A 21 2.55 -5.11 -4.22
C LEU A 21 1.80 -6.18 -3.41
N TYR A 22 0.93 -7.01 -3.99
CA TYR A 22 0.12 -7.99 -3.22
C TYR A 22 0.95 -9.01 -2.44
N GLY A 23 0.66 -9.17 -1.15
CA GLY A 23 1.32 -10.13 -0.26
C GLY A 23 2.11 -9.45 0.86
N CYS A 24 3.17 -10.12 1.31
CA CYS A 24 3.85 -9.80 2.57
C CYS A 24 5.24 -9.21 2.35
N PHE A 25 5.63 -8.35 3.29
CA PHE A 25 6.91 -7.67 3.27
C PHE A 25 7.52 -7.59 4.67
N GLU A 26 8.84 -7.77 4.73
CA GLU A 26 9.63 -7.34 5.86
C GLU A 26 9.82 -5.82 5.79
N THR A 27 9.50 -5.12 6.88
CA THR A 27 9.85 -3.70 7.02
C THR A 27 11.30 -3.55 7.44
N ILE A 28 12.14 -3.08 6.51
CA ILE A 28 13.58 -2.86 6.74
C ILE A 28 13.78 -1.49 7.39
N GLU A 29 13.16 -0.45 6.81
CA GLU A 29 13.25 0.92 7.33
C GLU A 29 11.90 1.63 7.32
N HIS A 30 11.71 2.51 8.30
CA HIS A 30 10.65 3.50 8.40
C HIS A 30 11.27 4.84 8.76
N ASN A 31 11.09 5.86 7.92
CA ASN A 31 11.75 7.17 8.07
C ASN A 31 13.28 7.07 8.23
N GLN A 32 13.91 6.24 7.40
CA GLN A 32 15.38 6.01 7.38
C GLN A 32 15.92 5.41 8.69
N GLN A 33 15.05 4.82 9.51
CA GLN A 33 15.42 4.12 10.74
C GLN A 33 15.01 2.65 10.65
N SER A 34 15.86 1.76 11.15
CA SER A 34 15.55 0.34 11.27
C SER A 34 14.33 0.14 12.16
N VAL A 35 13.41 -0.73 11.74
CA VAL A 35 12.19 -1.01 12.51
C VAL A 35 12.45 -2.14 13.51
N PRO A 36 12.18 -1.95 14.81
CA PRO A 36 12.33 -3.02 15.80
C PRO A 36 11.27 -4.11 15.57
N HIS A 37 11.71 -5.37 15.61
CA HIS A 37 10.88 -6.55 15.40
C HIS A 37 10.57 -7.23 16.74
N GLY A 38 9.34 -7.71 16.89
CA GLY A 38 8.91 -8.49 18.04
C GLY A 38 9.19 -9.99 17.85
N PRO A 39 8.90 -10.82 18.88
CA PRO A 39 9.15 -12.26 18.84
C PRO A 39 8.28 -13.03 17.84
N ASP A 40 7.14 -12.49 17.43
CA ASP A 40 6.22 -13.11 16.48
C ASP A 40 6.52 -12.58 15.06
N TYR A 41 7.14 -13.44 14.25
CA TYR A 41 7.55 -13.10 12.89
C TYR A 41 6.39 -12.66 12.01
N GLU A 42 5.24 -13.34 12.07
CA GLU A 42 4.10 -13.05 11.19
C GLU A 42 3.54 -11.66 11.48
N ARG A 43 3.51 -11.27 12.76
CA ARG A 43 3.06 -9.95 13.18
C ARG A 43 4.05 -8.84 12.83
N ASN A 44 5.31 -9.15 12.53
CA ASN A 44 6.27 -8.14 12.06
C ASN A 44 6.09 -7.79 10.57
N LEU A 45 5.22 -8.47 9.84
CA LEU A 45 5.07 -8.28 8.41
C LEU A 45 4.15 -7.10 8.08
N SER A 46 4.57 -6.32 7.09
CA SER A 46 3.66 -5.43 6.37
C SER A 46 2.89 -6.26 5.33
N THR A 47 1.60 -6.00 5.14
CA THR A 47 0.79 -6.70 4.12
C THR A 47 0.09 -5.72 3.20
N TYR A 48 0.04 -6.05 1.91
CA TYR A 48 -0.77 -5.36 0.93
C TYR A 48 -1.80 -6.34 0.37
N GLU A 49 -3.07 -6.05 0.63
CA GLU A 49 -4.18 -6.99 0.47
C GLU A 49 -5.32 -6.34 -0.30
N ASP A 50 -5.99 -7.14 -1.12
CA ASP A 50 -7.21 -6.76 -1.83
C ASP A 50 -8.43 -6.96 -0.91
N TYR A 51 -9.14 -5.86 -0.65
CA TYR A 51 -10.42 -5.85 0.06
C TYR A 51 -11.52 -5.28 -0.85
N SER A 52 -11.72 -5.96 -1.98
CA SER A 52 -12.79 -5.69 -2.95
C SER A 52 -14.19 -5.57 -2.33
N PHE A 53 -14.41 -6.14 -1.14
CA PHE A 53 -15.70 -6.10 -0.42
C PHE A 53 -15.58 -5.42 0.95
N SER A 54 -15.17 -4.15 1.00
CA SER A 54 -15.20 -3.34 2.23
C SER A 54 -16.45 -2.49 2.31
N ARG A 55 -17.29 -2.66 3.34
CA ARG A 55 -18.44 -1.76 3.61
C ARG A 55 -18.03 -0.47 4.30
N THR A 56 -16.74 -0.18 4.40
CA THR A 56 -16.24 0.96 5.17
C THR A 56 -16.38 2.26 4.38
N TYR A 57 -16.23 2.20 3.06
CA TYR A 57 -16.13 3.38 2.21
C TYR A 57 -17.14 3.38 1.09
N LYS A 58 -17.68 4.56 0.78
CA LYS A 58 -18.55 4.80 -0.37
C LYS A 58 -18.13 6.05 -1.10
N ASN A 59 -18.34 6.06 -2.41
CA ASN A 59 -18.16 7.24 -3.24
C ASN A 59 -19.27 8.26 -2.96
N VAL A 60 -18.91 9.54 -2.87
CA VAL A 60 -19.85 10.60 -2.51
C VAL A 60 -20.83 10.91 -3.64
N GLU A 61 -20.39 10.79 -4.89
CA GLU A 61 -21.19 11.05 -6.09
C GLU A 61 -22.16 9.91 -6.38
N THR A 62 -21.69 8.66 -6.32
CA THR A 62 -22.49 7.49 -6.70
C THR A 62 -23.20 6.83 -5.52
N ASN A 63 -22.75 7.10 -4.29
CA ASN A 63 -23.19 6.42 -3.05
C ASN A 63 -23.00 4.89 -3.07
N LEU A 64 -22.19 4.38 -4.01
CA LEU A 64 -21.83 2.97 -4.11
C LEU A 64 -20.63 2.66 -3.21
N VAL A 65 -20.53 1.40 -2.79
CA VAL A 65 -19.39 0.90 -2.01
C VAL A 65 -18.14 0.92 -2.88
N GLU A 66 -17.05 1.45 -2.31
CA GLU A 66 -15.78 1.54 -3.01
C GLU A 66 -14.87 0.35 -2.66
N PRO A 67 -14.42 -0.43 -3.67
CA PRO A 67 -13.42 -1.46 -3.45
C PRO A 67 -12.07 -0.82 -3.11
N ILE A 68 -11.36 -1.44 -2.17
CA ILE A 68 -10.10 -0.91 -1.63
C ILE A 68 -9.01 -1.97 -1.64
N ASN A 69 -7.77 -1.52 -1.76
CA ASN A 69 -6.61 -2.23 -1.28
C ASN A 69 -6.19 -1.64 0.06
N VAL A 70 -5.73 -2.49 0.96
CA VAL A 70 -5.23 -2.09 2.27
C VAL A 70 -3.76 -2.42 2.35
N PHE A 71 -2.95 -1.40 2.58
CA PHE A 71 -1.56 -1.56 2.93
C PHE A 71 -1.40 -1.42 4.44
N ASN A 72 -1.35 -2.55 5.14
CA ASN A 72 -1.05 -2.62 6.56
C ASN A 72 0.46 -2.50 6.77
N PHE A 73 0.95 -1.27 6.84
CA PHE A 73 2.38 -1.00 7.03
C PHE A 73 2.79 -1.23 8.49
N PHE A 74 3.62 -2.23 8.77
CA PHE A 74 4.20 -2.46 10.08
C PHE A 74 5.26 -1.40 10.39
N THR A 75 5.09 -0.73 11.53
CA THR A 75 5.92 0.42 11.97
C THR A 75 6.85 0.10 13.13
N GLY A 76 6.76 -1.10 13.69
CA GLY A 76 7.61 -1.57 14.78
C GLY A 76 6.84 -2.07 15.98
N VAL A 77 7.62 -2.44 16.99
CA VAL A 77 7.15 -2.93 18.28
C VAL A 77 7.61 -1.96 19.37
N ARG A 78 6.69 -1.57 20.26
CA ARG A 78 7.04 -0.73 21.43
C ARG A 78 7.62 -1.57 22.57
N ASP A 79 7.01 -2.73 22.81
CA ASP A 79 7.37 -3.77 23.78
C ASP A 79 6.96 -5.13 23.18
N ASP A 80 7.52 -6.27 23.61
CA ASP A 80 7.35 -7.61 22.99
C ASP A 80 5.90 -8.07 22.65
N VAL A 81 4.87 -7.37 23.14
CA VAL A 81 3.45 -7.66 22.93
C VAL A 81 2.71 -6.62 22.06
N TYR A 82 3.25 -5.40 21.90
CA TYR A 82 2.56 -4.27 21.26
C TYR A 82 3.14 -3.94 19.87
N TYR A 83 2.53 -4.56 18.86
CA TYR A 83 2.85 -4.36 17.44
C TYR A 83 2.07 -3.17 16.90
N SER A 84 2.77 -2.28 16.21
CA SER A 84 2.21 -1.02 15.70
C SER A 84 2.13 -1.05 14.19
N TYR A 85 0.96 -0.69 13.66
CA TYR A 85 0.71 -0.63 12.22
C TYR A 85 0.15 0.72 11.82
N SER A 86 0.44 1.11 10.59
CA SER A 86 -0.02 2.32 9.94
C SER A 86 -0.78 1.92 8.67
N PRO A 87 -2.07 1.57 8.78
CA PRO A 87 -2.86 1.20 7.61
C PRO A 87 -2.97 2.38 6.65
N ILE A 88 -2.86 2.08 5.36
CA ILE A 88 -3.08 2.99 4.24
C ILE A 88 -4.14 2.35 3.35
N ILE A 89 -5.12 3.15 2.94
CA ILE A 89 -6.25 2.69 2.14
C ILE A 89 -6.10 3.27 0.75
N LEU A 90 -6.10 2.41 -0.26
CA LEU A 90 -6.05 2.79 -1.66
C LEU A 90 -7.37 2.39 -2.30
N PHE A 91 -8.08 3.33 -2.91
CA PHE A 91 -9.31 3.05 -3.65
C PHE A 91 -8.96 2.52 -5.05
N GLN A 92 -9.61 1.43 -5.46
CA GLN A 92 -9.35 0.82 -6.77
C GLN A 92 -9.96 1.64 -7.92
N ASN A 93 -11.11 2.30 -7.69
CA ASN A 93 -11.82 3.04 -8.73
C ASN A 93 -11.65 4.56 -8.67
N LEU A 94 -11.27 5.12 -7.51
CA LEU A 94 -11.17 6.57 -7.30
C LEU A 94 -9.74 7.11 -7.43
N GLY A 95 -8.72 6.27 -7.22
CA GLY A 95 -7.34 6.71 -7.32
C GLY A 95 -6.71 6.36 -8.65
N GLU A 96 -5.71 7.13 -9.03
CA GLU A 96 -4.94 6.91 -10.26
C GLU A 96 -3.63 6.19 -9.94
N TYR A 97 -3.41 5.04 -10.56
CA TYR A 97 -2.11 4.38 -10.58
C TYR A 97 -1.35 4.79 -11.85
N LYS A 98 -0.06 5.12 -11.69
CA LYS A 98 0.88 5.34 -12.81
C LYS A 98 2.13 4.54 -12.53
N TRP A 99 2.60 3.77 -13.50
CA TRP A 99 3.77 2.92 -13.31
C TRP A 99 4.63 2.86 -14.58
N ASP A 100 5.91 2.60 -14.35
CA ASP A 100 6.93 2.37 -15.37
C ASP A 100 7.81 1.16 -14.98
N GLU A 101 8.98 1.03 -15.60
CA GLU A 101 9.91 -0.09 -15.38
C GLU A 101 10.20 -0.35 -13.90
N ASN A 102 10.44 0.70 -13.11
CA ASN A 102 10.87 0.56 -11.71
C ASN A 102 10.02 1.36 -10.73
N THR A 103 9.14 2.24 -11.20
CA THR A 103 8.33 3.09 -10.33
C THR A 103 6.85 2.76 -10.43
N LEU A 104 6.18 2.81 -9.28
CA LEU A 104 4.73 2.79 -9.15
C LEU A 104 4.33 3.95 -8.28
N SER A 105 3.41 4.77 -8.76
CA SER A 105 2.78 5.84 -8.01
C SER A 105 1.28 5.65 -7.96
N TYR A 106 0.69 6.09 -6.86
CA TYR A 106 -0.74 6.15 -6.66
C TYR A 106 -1.11 7.51 -6.07
N GLU A 107 -2.13 8.15 -6.63
CA GLU A 107 -2.66 9.40 -6.10
C GLU A 107 -4.19 9.37 -6.05
N VAL A 108 -4.74 9.92 -4.97
CA VAL A 108 -6.17 10.21 -4.83
C VAL A 108 -6.35 11.51 -4.05
N ASP A 109 -7.25 12.36 -4.53
CA ASP A 109 -7.66 13.61 -3.88
C ASP A 109 -9.19 13.70 -3.91
N GLU A 110 -9.84 12.87 -3.09
CA GLU A 110 -11.28 12.67 -3.17
C GLU A 110 -11.95 12.77 -1.82
N ASP A 111 -13.16 13.34 -1.83
CA ASP A 111 -14.06 13.21 -0.69
C ASP A 111 -14.81 11.88 -0.77
N ILE A 112 -14.85 11.15 0.34
CA ILE A 112 -15.45 9.83 0.44
C ILE A 112 -16.34 9.73 1.66
N TYR A 113 -17.39 8.93 1.59
CA TYR A 113 -18.16 8.56 2.77
C TYR A 113 -17.42 7.45 3.51
N MET A 114 -17.21 7.62 4.81
CA MET A 114 -16.62 6.61 5.69
C MET A 114 -17.61 6.21 6.77
N TYR A 115 -17.81 4.91 6.95
CA TYR A 115 -18.65 4.37 8.02
C TYR A 115 -17.99 4.60 9.39
N ARG A 116 -18.72 5.22 10.31
CA ARG A 116 -18.33 5.44 11.70
C ARG A 116 -19.10 4.46 12.59
N SER A 117 -18.45 3.37 12.99
CA SER A 117 -19.07 2.36 13.85
C SER A 117 -19.66 2.95 15.13
N GLN A 118 -18.98 3.90 15.77
CA GLN A 118 -19.45 4.55 17.01
C GLN A 118 -20.76 5.33 16.86
N LYS A 119 -21.10 5.78 15.64
CA LYS A 119 -22.31 6.56 15.35
C LYS A 119 -23.29 5.80 14.44
N GLU A 120 -22.93 4.60 14.02
CA GLU A 120 -23.66 3.76 13.06
C GLU A 120 -24.08 4.50 11.77
N MET A 121 -23.28 5.44 11.30
CA MET A 121 -23.58 6.26 10.14
C MET A 121 -22.37 6.50 9.24
N TYR A 122 -22.63 6.86 7.99
CA TYR A 122 -21.60 7.35 7.08
C TYR A 122 -21.39 8.85 7.26
N GLU A 123 -20.12 9.26 7.33
CA GLU A 123 -19.74 10.66 7.35
C GLU A 123 -18.86 10.97 6.15
N LYS A 124 -19.05 12.13 5.54
CA LYS A 124 -18.17 12.62 4.48
C LYS A 124 -16.82 13.00 5.09
N VAL A 125 -15.74 12.43 4.58
CA VAL A 125 -14.37 12.72 4.98
C VAL A 125 -13.52 12.96 3.75
N ASP A 126 -12.49 13.77 3.92
CA ASP A 126 -11.49 14.01 2.89
C ASP A 126 -10.40 12.92 2.93
N HIS A 127 -10.04 12.36 1.77
CA HIS A 127 -8.96 11.38 1.63
C HIS A 127 -7.97 11.79 0.55
N ARG A 128 -6.84 12.34 0.99
CA ARG A 128 -5.76 12.81 0.10
C ARG A 128 -4.54 11.95 0.35
N LEU A 129 -4.20 11.10 -0.62
CA LEU A 129 -3.11 10.14 -0.48
C LEU A 129 -2.22 10.19 -1.72
N LYS A 130 -0.92 10.29 -1.49
CA LYS A 130 0.12 10.04 -2.48
C LYS A 130 0.99 8.88 -1.98
N LEU A 131 1.19 7.88 -2.83
CA LEU A 131 2.12 6.79 -2.62
C LEU A 131 3.09 6.78 -3.80
N LEU A 132 4.37 6.65 -3.50
CA LEU A 132 5.42 6.37 -4.47
C LEU A 132 6.17 5.13 -4.01
N VAL A 133 6.44 4.22 -4.94
CA VAL A 133 7.22 3.01 -4.75
C VAL A 133 8.22 2.90 -5.88
N GLU A 134 9.47 2.67 -5.56
CA GLU A 134 10.55 2.39 -6.48
C GLU A 134 11.16 1.01 -6.15
N LYS A 135 11.34 0.19 -7.18
CA LYS A 135 11.98 -1.12 -7.06
C LYS A 135 13.48 -0.96 -7.26
N VAL A 136 14.24 -1.13 -6.18
CA VAL A 136 15.71 -1.04 -6.17
C VAL A 136 16.30 -2.40 -5.83
N GLY A 137 16.61 -3.18 -6.88
CA GLY A 137 17.09 -4.55 -6.74
C GLY A 137 16.04 -5.47 -6.11
N LEU A 138 16.26 -5.89 -4.86
CA LEU A 138 15.34 -6.74 -4.09
C LEU A 138 14.41 -5.94 -3.16
N TYR A 139 14.56 -4.62 -3.13
CA TYR A 139 13.84 -3.75 -2.21
C TYR A 139 12.77 -2.93 -2.93
N PHE A 140 11.73 -2.60 -2.18
CA PHE A 140 10.73 -1.61 -2.54
C PHE A 140 10.93 -0.42 -1.60
N GLU A 141 11.47 0.66 -2.14
CA GLU A 141 11.69 1.91 -1.43
C GLU A 141 10.60 2.89 -1.80
N GLY A 142 10.16 3.73 -0.88
CA GLY A 142 9.03 4.59 -1.20
C GLY A 142 8.62 5.57 -0.14
N SER A 143 7.54 6.28 -0.42
CA SER A 143 7.00 7.31 0.44
C SER A 143 5.49 7.35 0.39
N VAL A 144 4.89 7.72 1.51
CA VAL A 144 3.46 7.95 1.67
C VAL A 144 3.24 9.34 2.21
N GLU A 145 2.29 10.06 1.63
CA GLU A 145 1.70 11.28 2.19
C GLU A 145 0.20 11.10 2.30
N LEU A 146 -0.35 11.15 3.52
CA LEU A 146 -1.77 11.03 3.80
C LEU A 146 -2.25 12.25 4.57
N LYS A 147 -3.26 12.93 4.02
CA LYS A 147 -3.93 14.08 4.62
C LYS A 147 -5.43 13.84 4.70
N SER A 148 -6.01 14.20 5.85
CA SER A 148 -7.44 14.32 6.06
C SER A 148 -7.74 15.34 7.16
N TYR A 149 -8.30 16.48 6.80
CA TYR A 149 -8.78 17.51 7.71
C TYR A 149 -9.93 17.00 8.60
N ALA A 150 -10.92 16.30 8.02
CA ALA A 150 -12.07 15.77 8.74
C ALA A 150 -11.66 14.72 9.80
N ARG A 151 -10.58 13.96 9.54
CA ARG A 151 -10.04 12.97 10.47
C ARG A 151 -8.86 13.49 11.31
N ARG A 152 -8.43 14.74 11.11
CA ARG A 152 -7.22 15.33 11.72
C ARG A 152 -5.95 14.49 11.48
N ILE A 153 -5.81 13.95 10.27
CA ILE A 153 -4.65 13.19 9.83
C ILE A 153 -3.77 14.09 8.97
N ASN A 154 -2.49 14.19 9.33
CA ASN A 154 -1.44 14.73 8.49
C ASN A 154 -0.19 13.88 8.75
N ARG A 155 0.03 12.87 7.91
CA ARG A 155 1.07 11.86 8.09
C ARG A 155 1.87 11.76 6.80
N SER A 156 3.18 11.79 6.92
CA SER A 156 4.11 11.48 5.84
C SER A 156 5.21 10.58 6.35
N PHE A 157 5.59 9.57 5.59
CA PHE A 157 6.73 8.73 5.95
C PHE A 157 7.38 8.11 4.71
N THR A 158 8.65 7.73 4.87
CA THR A 158 9.35 6.89 3.89
C THR A 158 9.49 5.47 4.42
N PHE A 159 9.67 4.52 3.50
CA PHE A 159 9.85 3.13 3.85
C PHE A 159 10.87 2.44 2.93
N LYS A 160 11.44 1.37 3.45
CA LYS A 160 12.17 0.37 2.69
C LYS A 160 11.67 -1.01 3.08
N LEU A 161 11.21 -1.75 2.08
CA LEU A 161 10.57 -3.04 2.25
C LEU A 161 11.28 -4.10 1.43
N LYS A 162 11.20 -5.34 1.91
CA LYS A 162 11.66 -6.51 1.17
C LYS A 162 10.51 -7.51 1.05
N LYS A 163 10.21 -7.92 -0.18
CA LYS A 163 9.15 -8.90 -0.43
C LYS A 163 9.54 -10.25 0.19
N VAL A 164 8.60 -10.86 0.89
CA VAL A 164 8.75 -12.21 1.45
C VAL A 164 7.50 -13.04 1.17
N SER A 165 7.63 -14.37 1.28
CA SER A 165 6.49 -15.26 1.23
C SER A 165 5.57 -14.97 2.42
N CYS A 166 4.27 -14.85 2.17
CA CYS A 166 3.31 -14.79 3.26
C CYS A 166 3.32 -16.13 4.03
N PRO A 167 3.22 -16.09 5.37
CA PRO A 167 3.02 -17.30 6.14
C PRO A 167 1.77 -18.03 5.66
N THR A 168 1.90 -19.33 5.41
CA THR A 168 0.75 -20.20 5.23
C THR A 168 0.22 -20.50 6.62
N SER A 169 -0.68 -19.67 7.14
CA SER A 169 -1.33 -19.97 8.42
C SER A 169 -1.95 -21.39 8.36
N TYR A 170 -1.54 -22.27 9.27
CA TYR A 170 -2.05 -23.65 9.43
C TYR A 170 -3.51 -23.69 9.88
#